data_AF-A0A9X1FQI2-F1
#
_entry.id   AF-A0A9X1FQI2-F1
#
_cell.length_a   1.000
_cell.length_b   1.000
_cell.length_c   1.000
_cell.angle_alpha   90.00
_cell.angle_beta   90.00
_cell.angle_gamma   90.00
#
_symmetry.space_group_name_H-M   'P 1'
#
loop_
_entity.id
_entity.type
_entity.pdbx_description
1 polymer ?
#
loop_
_entity_poly.entity_id
_entity_poly.type
_entity_poly.pdbx_seq_one_letter_code
_entity_poly.pdbx_strand_id
1 'polypeptide(L)'
;MKNLIKIKGILLSLVLIACGSDDNGDIIPIDDDGGVVIETTLTGQITEDFTLTNDVIWELEGRVTVTNGATLTIDPGTIIKAFAGSGANASTLIIARGAKINAVGTASQPIIFTSIADNIDVGQIAGTNLSENDRGLWGGLLILGNARASLSGNATENQIEGIPASDTNGLYGGNNDADNSGTLSYVSIRHGGTLIGDGNEINGLTLGGVGSGTTINNIEVVGNVDDGIEWFGGTVNVENALVWAQGDDGLDIDEAYSGTISNAVVVLGDISDHGLEIDGPAGSLEGSFTIDGLTLIGNTNTENGEYADLRDRAMGTIKNVFARGFKADSDVELDNNGVAQNFIDGKITFQSWVVELPEGVNTVNEIFVEKTGDGESTIITPSFTEQAAGWSTSGTSGGANLSNFSWTYAASKGALN
;
A
#
# COMPACT_ATOMS: atom_id res chain seq x y z
N MET A 1 57.22 47.26 4.89
CA MET A 1 56.49 46.13 5.50
C MET A 1 55.19 46.65 6.08
N LYS A 2 54.08 45.99 5.72
CA LYS A 2 52.70 46.13 6.21
C LYS A 2 51.87 47.32 5.68
N ASN A 3 51.14 47.04 4.60
CA ASN A 3 49.99 47.78 4.12
C ASN A 3 48.84 47.67 5.14
N LEU A 4 48.28 48.80 5.58
CA LEU A 4 46.94 48.90 6.18
C LEU A 4 46.06 49.70 5.22
N ILE A 5 45.19 49.01 4.48
CA ILE A 5 44.12 49.63 3.69
C ILE A 5 42.85 49.56 4.53
N LYS A 6 42.32 50.74 4.89
CA LYS A 6 41.02 50.92 5.51
C LYS A 6 39.93 50.69 4.46
N ILE A 7 39.13 49.64 4.61
CA ILE A 7 37.92 49.44 3.79
C ILE A 7 36.77 50.18 4.46
N LYS A 8 36.20 51.14 3.72
CA LYS A 8 34.94 51.83 4.03
C LYS A 8 33.79 50.87 3.75
N GLY A 9 32.83 50.78 4.67
CA GLY A 9 31.61 50.00 4.52
C GLY A 9 30.75 50.51 3.36
N ILE A 10 30.28 49.58 2.54
CA ILE A 10 29.21 49.79 1.57
C ILE A 10 28.01 48.99 2.10
N LEU A 11 26.94 49.73 2.39
CA LEU A 11 25.64 49.20 2.76
C LEU A 11 25.02 48.61 1.49
N LEU A 12 24.94 47.28 1.39
CA LEU A 12 24.26 46.60 0.29
C LEU A 12 22.84 46.26 0.74
N SER A 13 21.87 47.01 0.23
CA SER A 13 20.45 46.73 0.35
C SER A 13 20.13 45.42 -0.39
N LEU A 14 19.88 44.34 0.34
CA LEU A 14 19.25 43.14 -0.21
C LEU A 14 17.80 43.48 -0.57
N VAL A 15 17.50 43.41 -1.87
CA VAL A 15 16.13 43.29 -2.35
C VAL A 15 15.76 41.82 -2.14
N LEU A 16 14.92 41.54 -1.14
CA LEU A 16 14.23 40.27 -1.00
C LEU A 16 13.12 40.27 -2.06
N ILE A 17 13.33 39.53 -3.14
CA ILE A 17 12.24 39.08 -4.00
C ILE A 17 11.57 37.95 -3.23
N ALA A 18 10.42 38.24 -2.61
CA ALA A 18 9.50 37.23 -2.15
C ALA A 18 8.84 36.62 -3.39
N CYS A 19 9.30 35.44 -3.81
CA CYS A 19 8.44 34.54 -4.57
C CYS A 19 7.41 34.01 -3.57
N GLY A 20 6.14 34.31 -3.80
CA GLY A 20 5.04 33.64 -3.11
C GLY A 20 5.11 32.16 -3.43
N SER A 21 5.14 31.33 -2.39
CA SER A 21 4.92 29.89 -2.47
C SER A 21 3.44 29.67 -2.70
N ASP A 22 3.03 29.57 -3.97
CA ASP A 22 1.82 28.84 -4.32
C ASP A 22 2.23 27.36 -4.27
N ASP A 23 1.92 26.70 -3.16
CA ASP A 23 2.29 25.31 -2.81
C ASP A 23 1.53 24.25 -3.65
N ASN A 24 0.84 24.67 -4.72
CA ASN A 24 0.18 23.78 -5.66
C ASN A 24 1.09 23.65 -6.87
N GLY A 25 1.75 22.50 -7.03
CA GLY A 25 2.70 22.23 -8.12
C GLY A 25 2.20 22.67 -9.50
N ASP A 26 3.13 23.02 -10.37
CA ASP A 26 2.85 23.54 -11.71
C ASP A 26 1.90 22.62 -12.51
N ILE A 27 1.05 23.22 -13.36
CA ILE A 27 0.11 22.47 -14.21
C ILE A 27 0.87 21.86 -15.39
N ILE A 28 0.66 20.57 -15.65
CA ILE A 28 1.24 19.87 -16.80
C ILE A 28 0.50 20.31 -18.08
N PRO A 29 1.20 20.88 -19.09
CA PRO A 29 0.58 21.26 -20.34
C PRO A 29 0.16 20.04 -21.17
N ILE A 30 -1.05 20.05 -21.73
CA ILE A 30 -1.50 19.05 -22.71
C ILE A 30 -1.07 19.52 -24.09
N ASP A 31 -0.22 18.73 -24.76
CA ASP A 31 0.25 19.03 -26.10
C ASP A 31 -0.76 18.58 -27.15
N ASP A 32 -1.64 19.50 -27.53
CA ASP A 32 -2.56 19.35 -28.66
C ASP A 32 -1.99 20.10 -29.87
N ASP A 33 -1.23 19.39 -30.72
CA ASP A 33 -1.16 19.52 -32.19
C ASP A 33 0.27 19.34 -32.77
N GLY A 34 0.43 18.25 -33.54
CA GLY A 34 1.05 18.37 -34.85
C GLY A 34 2.57 18.58 -34.96
N GLY A 35 3.36 17.92 -34.11
CA GLY A 35 4.80 17.70 -34.34
C GLY A 35 5.70 18.25 -33.24
N VAL A 36 5.77 17.55 -32.12
CA VAL A 36 6.39 18.05 -30.89
C VAL A 36 7.09 16.91 -30.15
N VAL A 37 8.14 17.26 -29.40
CA VAL A 37 8.83 16.38 -28.46
C VAL A 37 7.80 15.94 -27.42
N ILE A 38 7.44 14.66 -27.37
CA ILE A 38 6.61 14.14 -26.28
C ILE A 38 7.41 14.34 -25.00
N GLU A 39 7.00 15.29 -24.16
CA GLU A 39 7.52 15.43 -22.80
C GLU A 39 6.99 14.24 -21.99
N THR A 40 7.84 13.22 -21.83
CA THR A 40 7.50 11.99 -21.13
C THR A 40 7.66 12.09 -19.62
N THR A 41 8.27 13.17 -19.14
CA THR A 41 8.44 13.46 -17.71
C THR A 41 7.25 14.27 -17.20
N LEU A 42 6.48 13.67 -16.30
CA LEU A 42 5.36 14.29 -15.61
C LEU A 42 5.84 14.88 -14.28
N THR A 43 5.46 16.13 -14.01
CA THR A 43 5.75 16.85 -12.77
C THR A 43 4.57 17.75 -12.41
N GLY A 44 4.15 17.78 -11.14
CA GLY A 44 3.06 18.64 -10.69
C GLY A 44 1.66 18.08 -10.96
N GLN A 45 0.73 18.90 -11.46
CA GLN A 45 -0.69 18.57 -11.47
C GLN A 45 -1.24 18.24 -12.87
N ILE A 46 -1.99 17.14 -12.97
CA ILE A 46 -2.85 16.77 -14.10
C ILE A 46 -4.27 17.27 -13.79
N THR A 47 -4.70 18.33 -14.47
CA THR A 47 -5.98 19.03 -14.21
C THR A 47 -7.08 18.75 -15.22
N GLU A 48 -6.77 18.04 -16.30
CA GLU A 48 -7.69 17.62 -17.34
C GLU A 48 -7.37 16.16 -17.72
N ASP A 49 -8.27 15.50 -18.45
CA ASP A 49 -8.06 14.11 -18.86
C ASP A 49 -6.74 13.95 -19.64
N PHE A 50 -5.93 12.97 -19.24
CA PHE A 50 -4.61 12.73 -19.83
C PHE A 50 -4.39 11.24 -20.07
N THR A 51 -3.69 10.88 -21.14
CA THR A 51 -3.46 9.47 -21.53
C THR A 51 -1.97 9.15 -21.61
N LEU A 52 -1.54 8.12 -20.90
CA LEU A 52 -0.21 7.55 -20.98
C LEU A 52 -0.20 6.36 -21.95
N THR A 53 0.40 6.57 -23.12
CA THR A 53 0.54 5.54 -24.16
C THR A 53 1.66 4.55 -23.86
N ASN A 54 1.63 3.38 -24.50
CA ASN A 54 2.56 2.28 -24.25
C ASN A 54 3.76 2.22 -25.24
N ASP A 55 3.90 3.20 -26.12
CA ASP A 55 4.98 3.31 -27.11
C ASP A 55 6.23 4.03 -26.57
N VAL A 56 6.11 4.65 -25.40
CA VAL A 56 7.18 5.33 -24.67
C VAL A 56 7.19 4.90 -23.20
N ILE A 57 8.27 5.24 -22.48
CA ILE A 57 8.33 5.15 -21.02
C ILE A 57 7.95 6.52 -20.47
N TRP A 58 6.99 6.57 -19.57
CA TRP A 58 6.64 7.78 -18.84
C TRP A 58 7.46 7.88 -17.56
N GLU A 59 7.80 9.10 -17.17
CA GLU A 59 8.62 9.36 -15.99
C GLU A 59 7.86 10.23 -14.99
N LEU A 60 7.99 9.97 -13.69
CA LEU A 60 7.42 10.78 -12.61
C LEU A 60 8.53 11.50 -11.85
N GLU A 61 8.56 12.81 -11.90
CA GLU A 61 9.47 13.65 -11.13
C GLU A 61 8.69 14.45 -10.07
N GLY A 62 8.97 14.17 -8.79
CA GLY A 62 8.22 14.73 -7.67
C GLY A 62 6.79 14.20 -7.55
N ARG A 63 5.96 14.91 -6.78
CA ARG A 63 4.54 14.56 -6.59
C ARG A 63 3.76 14.89 -7.85
N VAL A 64 3.32 13.85 -8.56
CA VAL A 64 2.43 13.96 -9.72
C VAL A 64 1.01 13.69 -9.25
N THR A 65 0.14 14.68 -9.38
CA THR A 65 -1.22 14.61 -8.81
C THR A 65 -2.27 14.74 -9.90
N VAL A 66 -3.14 13.75 -10.03
CA VAL A 66 -4.37 13.86 -10.81
C VAL A 66 -5.41 14.51 -9.93
N THR A 67 -5.90 15.66 -10.35
CA THR A 67 -6.77 16.51 -9.53
C THR A 67 -8.25 16.30 -9.84
N ASN A 68 -9.11 16.79 -8.94
CA ASN A 68 -10.56 16.60 -9.01
C ASN A 68 -11.15 16.94 -10.39
N GLY A 69 -11.90 16.00 -10.95
CA GLY A 69 -12.55 16.13 -12.26
C GLY A 69 -11.74 15.63 -13.45
N ALA A 70 -10.45 15.34 -13.27
CA ALA A 70 -9.59 14.76 -14.29
C ALA A 70 -9.51 13.23 -14.20
N THR A 71 -9.28 12.59 -15.34
CA THR A 71 -9.03 11.15 -15.47
C THR A 71 -7.66 10.90 -16.09
N LEU A 72 -6.78 10.18 -15.38
CA LEU A 72 -5.56 9.63 -15.96
C LEU A 72 -5.85 8.25 -16.56
N THR A 73 -5.78 8.14 -17.89
CA THR A 73 -5.88 6.87 -18.60
C THR A 73 -4.49 6.32 -18.88
N ILE A 74 -4.27 5.03 -18.65
CA ILE A 74 -2.98 4.37 -18.90
C ILE A 74 -3.24 3.15 -19.78
N ASP A 75 -2.62 3.15 -20.96
CA ASP A 75 -2.75 2.06 -21.92
C ASP A 75 -2.14 0.74 -21.38
N PRO A 76 -2.66 -0.43 -21.79
CA PRO A 76 -2.07 -1.72 -21.41
C PRO A 76 -0.59 -1.81 -21.82
N GLY A 77 0.27 -2.30 -20.93
CA GLY A 77 1.70 -2.47 -21.19
C GLY A 77 2.54 -1.21 -21.02
N THR A 78 1.94 -0.09 -20.61
CA THR A 78 2.68 1.14 -20.30
C THR A 78 3.61 0.92 -19.11
N ILE A 79 4.83 1.45 -19.23
CA ILE A 79 5.83 1.49 -18.16
C ILE A 79 5.94 2.93 -17.67
N ILE A 80 5.83 3.10 -16.36
CA ILE A 80 5.99 4.37 -15.65
C ILE A 80 7.17 4.22 -14.69
N LYS A 81 8.16 5.11 -14.81
CA LYS A 81 9.37 5.14 -13.98
C LYS A 81 9.41 6.38 -13.10
N ALA A 82 9.58 6.22 -11.81
CA ALA A 82 9.68 7.34 -10.89
C ALA A 82 11.13 7.66 -10.54
N PHE A 83 11.47 8.95 -10.49
CA PHE A 83 12.76 9.43 -9.99
C PHE A 83 12.91 9.14 -8.49
N ALA A 84 14.15 8.92 -8.05
CA ALA A 84 14.44 8.83 -6.63
C ALA A 84 14.28 10.20 -5.96
N GLY A 85 13.83 10.20 -4.71
CA GLY A 85 13.65 11.40 -3.92
C GLY A 85 13.16 11.04 -2.52
N SER A 86 13.17 12.01 -1.62
CA SER A 86 12.64 11.86 -0.26
C SER A 86 12.03 13.17 0.21
N GLY A 87 11.24 13.11 1.28
CA GLY A 87 10.56 14.28 1.81
C GLY A 87 9.63 14.91 0.76
N ALA A 88 9.62 16.24 0.72
CA ALA A 88 8.89 17.01 -0.28
C ALA A 88 9.30 16.73 -1.76
N ASN A 89 10.45 16.09 -1.99
CA ASN A 89 10.98 15.77 -3.32
C ASN A 89 10.74 14.32 -3.73
N ALA A 90 10.05 13.51 -2.91
CA ALA A 90 9.75 12.14 -3.27
C ALA A 90 8.83 12.09 -4.50
N SER A 91 9.18 11.24 -5.48
CA SER A 91 8.32 11.00 -6.63
C SER A 91 7.21 10.01 -6.28
N THR A 92 5.96 10.39 -6.51
CA THR A 92 4.78 9.55 -6.26
C THR A 92 3.65 9.95 -7.20
N LEU A 93 2.73 9.02 -7.47
CA LEU A 93 1.50 9.30 -8.20
C LEU A 93 0.31 9.35 -7.22
N ILE A 94 -0.39 10.47 -7.21
CA ILE A 94 -1.54 10.72 -6.34
C ILE A 94 -2.78 10.88 -7.20
N ILE A 95 -3.77 10.03 -6.99
CA ILE A 95 -5.12 10.19 -7.53
C ILE A 95 -5.96 10.85 -6.43
N ALA A 96 -6.07 12.18 -6.50
CA ALA A 96 -6.74 12.97 -5.47
C ALA A 96 -8.25 12.71 -5.46
N ARG A 97 -8.90 13.07 -4.35
CA ARG A 97 -10.35 12.93 -4.21
C ARG A 97 -11.12 13.60 -5.36
N GLY A 98 -12.00 12.83 -6.01
CA GLY A 98 -12.80 13.27 -7.16
C GLY A 98 -12.09 13.18 -8.51
N ALA A 99 -10.79 12.83 -8.53
CA ALA A 99 -10.07 12.41 -9.73
C ALA A 99 -10.30 10.92 -10.01
N LYS A 100 -9.86 10.47 -11.18
CA LYS A 100 -9.93 9.05 -11.57
C LYS A 100 -8.64 8.56 -12.21
N ILE A 101 -8.39 7.26 -12.05
CA ILE A 101 -7.42 6.51 -12.83
C ILE A 101 -8.11 5.40 -13.62
N ASN A 102 -7.74 5.23 -14.88
CA ASN A 102 -8.16 4.12 -15.73
C ASN A 102 -6.91 3.40 -16.22
N ALA A 103 -6.37 2.52 -15.37
CA ALA A 103 -5.18 1.70 -15.62
C ALA A 103 -5.60 0.24 -15.80
N VAL A 104 -5.88 -0.15 -17.04
CA VAL A 104 -6.45 -1.47 -17.38
C VAL A 104 -5.47 -2.24 -18.25
N GLY A 105 -4.48 -2.86 -17.62
CA GLY A 105 -3.55 -3.78 -18.24
C GLY A 105 -4.17 -5.13 -18.58
N THR A 106 -3.32 -6.07 -18.99
CA THR A 106 -3.68 -7.48 -19.19
C THR A 106 -2.59 -8.39 -18.66
N ALA A 107 -2.88 -9.68 -18.47
CA ALA A 107 -1.88 -10.67 -18.05
C ALA A 107 -0.61 -10.70 -18.91
N SER A 108 -0.69 -10.39 -20.21
CA SER A 108 0.47 -10.36 -21.11
C SER A 108 1.06 -8.96 -21.32
N GLN A 109 0.33 -7.91 -20.93
CA GLN A 109 0.73 -6.51 -21.02
C GLN A 109 0.29 -5.79 -19.73
N PRO A 110 0.88 -6.14 -18.58
CA PRO A 110 0.59 -5.45 -17.33
C PRO A 110 1.09 -4.01 -17.41
N ILE A 111 0.45 -3.10 -16.67
CA ILE A 111 0.99 -1.76 -16.45
C ILE A 111 2.01 -1.85 -15.32
N ILE A 112 3.19 -1.25 -15.51
CA ILE A 112 4.30 -1.38 -14.57
C ILE A 112 4.69 0.00 -14.04
N PHE A 113 4.59 0.18 -12.72
CA PHE A 113 5.19 1.29 -11.99
C PHE A 113 6.48 0.80 -11.34
N THR A 114 7.60 1.50 -11.58
CA THR A 114 8.94 1.13 -11.09
C THR A 114 9.82 2.38 -10.95
N SER A 115 11.10 2.20 -10.63
CA SER A 115 12.09 3.27 -10.54
C SER A 115 12.78 3.56 -11.88
N ILE A 116 13.29 4.78 -12.08
CA ILE A 116 14.25 5.08 -13.16
C ILE A 116 15.51 4.20 -13.13
N ALA A 117 15.82 3.59 -11.99
CA ALA A 117 16.95 2.67 -11.85
C ALA A 117 16.68 1.32 -12.52
N ASP A 118 15.43 0.96 -12.78
CA ASP A 118 15.05 -0.27 -13.47
C ASP A 118 15.44 -0.21 -14.94
N ASN A 119 16.15 -1.23 -15.44
CA ASN A 119 16.57 -1.32 -16.83
C ASN A 119 15.52 -1.92 -17.77
N ILE A 120 14.28 -2.09 -17.31
CA ILE A 120 13.15 -2.48 -18.14
C ILE A 120 12.92 -1.50 -19.30
N ASP A 121 12.70 -2.03 -20.51
CA ASP A 121 12.40 -1.28 -21.73
C ASP A 121 10.97 -1.53 -22.22
N VAL A 122 10.46 -0.66 -23.10
CA VAL A 122 9.13 -0.78 -23.74
C VAL A 122 8.91 -2.20 -24.29
N GLY A 123 7.75 -2.78 -23.95
CA GLY A 123 7.36 -4.13 -24.36
C GLY A 123 7.95 -5.27 -23.52
N GLN A 124 8.78 -4.96 -22.51
CA GLN A 124 9.22 -5.93 -21.51
C GLN A 124 8.28 -5.94 -20.30
N ILE A 125 8.25 -7.07 -19.59
CA ILE A 125 7.46 -7.23 -18.35
C ILE A 125 8.32 -7.22 -17.08
N ALA A 126 9.65 -7.25 -17.24
CA ALA A 126 10.62 -7.23 -16.15
C ALA A 126 11.99 -6.75 -16.65
N GLY A 127 12.65 -5.92 -15.85
CA GLY A 127 14.08 -5.67 -15.97
C GLY A 127 14.93 -6.84 -15.45
N THR A 128 16.23 -6.65 -15.46
CA THR A 128 17.23 -7.67 -15.08
C THR A 128 18.15 -7.24 -13.94
N ASN A 129 18.11 -5.96 -13.55
CA ASN A 129 19.04 -5.40 -12.57
C ASN A 129 18.45 -5.23 -11.16
N LEU A 130 17.13 -5.08 -11.03
CA LEU A 130 16.46 -4.97 -9.74
C LEU A 130 15.82 -6.31 -9.32
N SER A 131 15.72 -6.50 -8.01
CA SER A 131 15.17 -7.66 -7.32
C SER A 131 14.18 -7.22 -6.25
N GLU A 132 13.53 -8.18 -5.61
CA GLU A 132 12.66 -7.96 -4.44
C GLU A 132 13.38 -7.28 -3.25
N ASN A 133 14.71 -7.26 -3.26
CA ASN A 133 15.52 -6.61 -2.23
C ASN A 133 15.82 -5.14 -2.52
N ASP A 134 15.51 -4.66 -3.73
CA ASP A 134 15.64 -3.26 -4.10
C ASP A 134 14.34 -2.53 -3.76
N ARG A 135 14.42 -1.53 -2.89
CA ARG A 135 13.28 -0.85 -2.26
C ARG A 135 13.58 0.62 -2.01
N GLY A 136 12.56 1.42 -1.75
CA GLY A 136 12.68 2.82 -1.38
C GLY A 136 13.14 3.72 -2.53
N LEU A 137 12.92 3.28 -3.76
CA LEU A 137 13.42 3.97 -4.94
C LEU A 137 12.46 5.06 -5.45
N TRP A 138 11.23 5.09 -4.94
CA TRP A 138 10.21 6.11 -5.15
C TRP A 138 9.07 5.95 -4.11
N GLY A 139 8.07 6.82 -4.12
CA GLY A 139 7.01 6.88 -3.11
C GLY A 139 6.00 5.73 -3.17
N GLY A 140 5.41 5.46 -4.31
CA GLY A 140 4.29 4.51 -4.44
C GLY A 140 3.09 5.14 -5.13
N LEU A 141 1.94 4.46 -5.08
CA LEU A 141 0.68 4.90 -5.69
C LEU A 141 -0.38 5.17 -4.62
N LEU A 142 -0.91 6.39 -4.58
CA LEU A 142 -1.98 6.77 -3.67
C LEU A 142 -3.29 6.94 -4.42
N ILE A 143 -4.34 6.25 -3.99
CA ILE A 143 -5.71 6.46 -4.45
C ILE A 143 -6.53 7.00 -3.30
N LEU A 144 -6.98 8.26 -3.41
CA LEU A 144 -7.70 8.95 -2.35
C LEU A 144 -9.16 9.15 -2.78
N GLY A 145 -10.08 8.55 -2.03
CA GLY A 145 -11.50 8.55 -2.29
C GLY A 145 -12.32 9.37 -1.29
N ASN A 146 -13.63 9.33 -1.50
CA ASN A 146 -14.64 10.07 -0.75
C ASN A 146 -15.54 9.16 0.12
N ALA A 147 -15.18 7.88 0.29
CA ALA A 147 -15.87 6.95 1.18
C ALA A 147 -15.52 7.23 2.65
N ARG A 148 -16.34 6.71 3.56
CA ARG A 148 -16.12 6.93 5.00
C ARG A 148 -14.89 6.17 5.50
N ALA A 149 -14.18 6.78 6.44
CA ALA A 149 -13.14 6.18 7.26
C ALA A 149 -13.45 6.51 8.74
N SER A 150 -13.00 5.67 9.68
CA SER A 150 -13.18 5.92 11.09
C SER A 150 -12.03 6.74 11.65
N LEU A 151 -12.21 8.05 11.65
CA LEU A 151 -11.14 9.01 11.94
C LEU A 151 -11.20 9.53 13.38
N SER A 152 -10.03 9.87 13.93
CA SER A 152 -9.90 10.50 15.24
C SER A 152 -10.78 11.75 15.37
N GLY A 153 -11.43 11.90 16.53
CA GLY A 153 -12.37 12.98 16.79
C GLY A 153 -13.67 12.92 15.95
N ASN A 154 -13.91 11.82 15.24
CA ASN A 154 -15.01 11.67 14.27
C ASN A 154 -14.95 12.70 13.13
N ALA A 155 -13.73 13.02 12.68
CA ALA A 155 -13.56 13.81 11.47
C ALA A 155 -14.19 13.11 10.26
N THR A 156 -14.57 13.88 9.25
CA THR A 156 -15.11 13.33 7.99
C THR A 156 -14.04 13.10 6.95
N GLU A 157 -12.87 13.69 7.12
CA GLU A 157 -11.72 13.58 6.25
C GLU A 157 -10.44 13.74 7.06
N ASN A 158 -9.37 13.14 6.56
CA ASN A 158 -8.03 13.24 7.14
C ASN A 158 -7.02 13.48 6.02
N GLN A 159 -5.84 13.96 6.41
CA GLN A 159 -4.69 14.07 5.52
C GLN A 159 -4.01 12.71 5.47
N ILE A 160 -3.82 12.15 4.27
CA ILE A 160 -3.05 10.93 4.12
C ILE A 160 -1.60 11.18 4.55
N GLU A 161 -0.97 10.18 5.13
CA GLU A 161 0.43 10.24 5.51
C GLU A 161 1.36 10.56 4.34
N GLY A 162 2.55 11.07 4.66
CA GLY A 162 3.54 11.53 3.68
C GLY A 162 3.17 12.82 2.95
N ILE A 163 1.89 13.20 2.81
CA ILE A 163 1.50 14.41 2.08
C ILE A 163 1.30 15.59 3.04
N PRO A 164 2.03 16.72 2.85
CA PRO A 164 1.89 17.90 3.70
C PRO A 164 0.45 18.41 3.79
N ALA A 165 0.02 18.80 4.98
CA ALA A 165 -1.32 19.36 5.21
C ALA A 165 -1.62 20.66 4.43
N SER A 166 -0.61 21.32 3.83
CA SER A 166 -0.83 22.44 2.90
C SER A 166 -1.34 22.00 1.53
N ASP A 167 -1.09 20.75 1.15
CA ASP A 167 -1.54 20.16 -0.12
C ASP A 167 -2.86 19.40 0.10
N THR A 168 -3.97 20.07 -0.19
CA THR A 168 -5.31 19.52 -0.02
C THR A 168 -5.59 18.33 -0.94
N ASN A 169 -4.74 18.05 -1.93
CA ASN A 169 -4.88 16.86 -2.76
C ASN A 169 -4.56 15.56 -2.01
N GLY A 170 -3.89 15.65 -0.85
CA GLY A 170 -3.67 14.51 0.05
C GLY A 170 -4.85 14.21 0.99
N LEU A 171 -5.98 14.93 0.88
CA LEU A 171 -7.14 14.65 1.71
C LEU A 171 -7.92 13.42 1.21
N TYR A 172 -8.23 12.49 2.12
CA TYR A 172 -9.11 11.34 1.88
C TYR A 172 -10.25 11.28 2.90
N GLY A 173 -11.25 10.43 2.64
CA GLY A 173 -12.43 10.30 3.47
C GLY A 173 -13.60 11.13 2.97
N GLY A 174 -14.77 10.92 3.54
CA GLY A 174 -15.97 11.68 3.21
C GLY A 174 -17.23 11.00 3.67
N ASN A 175 -18.25 11.01 2.82
CA ASN A 175 -19.57 10.45 3.13
C ASN A 175 -20.19 9.63 2.00
N ASN A 176 -19.40 9.26 0.99
CA ASN A 176 -19.86 8.56 -0.20
C ASN A 176 -19.19 7.18 -0.33
N ASP A 177 -19.74 6.17 0.34
CA ASP A 177 -19.24 4.79 0.24
C ASP A 177 -19.37 4.19 -1.17
N ALA A 178 -20.10 4.83 -2.09
CA ALA A 178 -20.21 4.46 -3.49
C ALA A 178 -19.32 5.32 -4.41
N ASP A 179 -18.36 6.07 -3.85
CA ASP A 179 -17.36 6.82 -4.61
C ASP A 179 -16.60 5.92 -5.59
N ASN A 180 -16.14 6.52 -6.69
CA ASN A 180 -15.49 5.80 -7.78
C ASN A 180 -14.24 6.56 -8.24
N SER A 181 -13.08 6.08 -7.80
CA SER A 181 -11.74 6.55 -8.18
C SER A 181 -11.23 5.91 -9.47
N GLY A 182 -12.03 5.08 -10.13
CA GLY A 182 -11.75 4.49 -11.44
C GLY A 182 -11.46 2.99 -11.39
N THR A 183 -10.46 2.54 -12.16
CA THR A 183 -10.13 1.12 -12.33
C THR A 183 -8.63 0.89 -12.38
N LEU A 184 -8.16 -0.06 -11.56
CA LEU A 184 -6.84 -0.66 -11.66
C LEU A 184 -7.01 -2.16 -11.96
N SER A 185 -6.42 -2.62 -13.06
CA SER A 185 -6.44 -4.02 -13.46
C SER A 185 -5.11 -4.45 -14.08
N TYR A 186 -4.50 -5.53 -13.60
CA TYR A 186 -3.18 -6.01 -14.06
C TYR A 186 -2.10 -4.92 -13.94
N VAL A 187 -1.88 -4.46 -12.72
CA VAL A 187 -0.91 -3.42 -12.37
C VAL A 187 0.14 -4.01 -11.44
N SER A 188 1.42 -3.82 -11.80
CA SER A 188 2.58 -4.23 -11.00
C SER A 188 3.29 -2.98 -10.50
N ILE A 189 3.36 -2.80 -9.18
CA ILE A 189 3.96 -1.66 -8.50
C ILE A 189 5.21 -2.17 -7.79
N ARG A 190 6.38 -1.59 -8.09
CA ARG A 190 7.66 -2.18 -7.67
C ARG A 190 8.59 -1.16 -7.07
N HIS A 191 9.34 -1.57 -6.05
CA HIS A 191 10.50 -0.86 -5.49
C HIS A 191 10.14 0.51 -4.85
N GLY A 192 8.93 0.64 -4.32
CA GLY A 192 8.41 1.85 -3.66
C GLY A 192 8.87 2.01 -2.20
N GLY A 193 8.24 2.90 -1.44
CA GLY A 193 8.52 3.06 0.00
C GLY A 193 9.58 4.08 0.38
N THR A 194 9.85 5.09 -0.43
CA THR A 194 10.78 6.15 0.02
C THR A 194 10.16 6.98 1.15
N LEU A 195 10.98 7.42 2.09
CA LEU A 195 10.61 8.35 3.15
C LEU A 195 10.07 9.67 2.59
N ILE A 196 8.83 10.04 2.92
CA ILE A 196 8.20 11.32 2.52
C ILE A 196 8.05 12.27 3.72
N GLY A 197 8.18 11.77 4.95
CA GLY A 197 8.29 12.54 6.19
C GLY A 197 9.25 11.92 7.20
N ASP A 198 9.40 12.55 8.38
CA ASP A 198 10.16 11.96 9.49
C ASP A 198 9.40 10.73 10.02
N GLY A 199 9.82 9.53 9.61
CA GLY A 199 9.21 8.26 10.01
C GLY A 199 7.87 7.96 9.33
N ASN A 200 7.62 8.59 8.18
CA ASN A 200 6.46 8.30 7.33
C ASN A 200 6.98 7.95 5.93
N GLU A 201 7.13 6.66 5.69
CA GLU A 201 7.29 6.08 4.37
C GLU A 201 5.92 6.11 3.64
N ILE A 202 5.86 5.63 2.39
CA ILE A 202 4.58 5.49 1.67
C ILE A 202 4.46 4.05 1.20
N ASN A 203 3.25 3.53 1.27
CA ASN A 203 2.94 2.15 0.94
C ASN A 203 3.05 1.91 -0.57
N GLY A 204 3.20 0.65 -0.97
CA GLY A 204 3.23 0.32 -2.39
C GLY A 204 1.96 0.77 -3.10
N LEU A 205 0.81 0.41 -2.52
CA LEU A 205 -0.49 0.93 -2.89
C LEU A 205 -1.25 1.42 -1.65
N THR A 206 -1.41 2.73 -1.53
CA THR A 206 -2.21 3.35 -0.46
C THR A 206 -3.65 3.59 -0.93
N LEU A 207 -4.62 3.13 -0.16
CA LEU A 207 -6.05 3.24 -0.46
C LEU A 207 -6.80 4.01 0.64
N GLY A 208 -6.77 5.35 0.56
CA GLY A 208 -7.45 6.20 1.53
C GLY A 208 -8.91 6.45 1.18
N GLY A 209 -9.85 5.93 1.98
CA GLY A 209 -11.28 6.21 1.82
C GLY A 209 -11.83 5.87 0.43
N VAL A 210 -11.32 4.81 -0.22
CA VAL A 210 -11.71 4.44 -1.58
C VAL A 210 -13.08 3.75 -1.58
N GLY A 211 -14.00 4.23 -2.42
CA GLY A 211 -15.37 3.73 -2.45
C GLY A 211 -15.58 2.48 -3.30
N SER A 212 -16.67 1.77 -3.00
CA SER A 212 -17.13 0.54 -3.68
C SER A 212 -17.47 0.70 -5.17
N GLY A 213 -17.55 1.93 -5.68
CA GLY A 213 -17.69 2.18 -7.12
C GLY A 213 -16.39 1.99 -7.89
N THR A 214 -15.25 1.94 -7.19
CA THR A 214 -13.91 1.70 -7.74
C THR A 214 -13.69 0.21 -7.99
N THR A 215 -12.98 -0.13 -9.06
CA THR A 215 -12.61 -1.52 -9.37
C THR A 215 -11.11 -1.71 -9.24
N ILE A 216 -10.67 -2.60 -8.35
CA ILE A 216 -9.26 -2.97 -8.20
C ILE A 216 -9.15 -4.48 -8.29
N ASN A 217 -8.42 -4.97 -9.29
CA ASN A 217 -8.14 -6.40 -9.40
C ASN A 217 -6.79 -6.71 -10.06
N ASN A 218 -6.23 -7.88 -9.79
CA ASN A 218 -4.94 -8.30 -10.36
C ASN A 218 -3.86 -7.25 -10.11
N ILE A 219 -3.54 -7.03 -8.83
CA ILE A 219 -2.51 -6.10 -8.38
C ILE A 219 -1.34 -6.91 -7.83
N GLU A 220 -0.12 -6.46 -8.14
CA GLU A 220 1.10 -6.94 -7.52
C GLU A 220 1.87 -5.74 -6.94
N VAL A 221 2.35 -5.88 -5.72
CA VAL A 221 3.33 -4.99 -5.09
C VAL A 221 4.59 -5.79 -4.77
N VAL A 222 5.78 -5.28 -5.14
CA VAL A 222 7.07 -5.95 -4.91
C VAL A 222 8.09 -5.00 -4.32
N GLY A 223 8.76 -5.40 -3.23
CA GLY A 223 9.91 -4.68 -2.70
C GLY A 223 9.56 -3.26 -2.22
N ASN A 224 8.48 -3.10 -1.47
CA ASN A 224 8.19 -1.83 -0.78
C ASN A 224 9.02 -1.73 0.50
N VAL A 225 9.38 -0.53 0.95
CA VAL A 225 10.05 -0.36 2.28
C VAL A 225 9.04 -0.48 3.40
N ASP A 226 7.87 0.09 3.20
CA ASP A 226 6.76 0.09 4.12
C ASP A 226 5.81 -1.05 3.74
N ASP A 227 4.51 -0.86 3.93
CA ASP A 227 3.50 -1.83 3.57
C ASP A 227 3.43 -2.14 2.07
N GLY A 228 2.96 -3.34 1.77
CA GLY A 228 2.57 -3.72 0.42
C GLY A 228 1.36 -2.93 -0.04
N ILE A 229 0.22 -3.16 0.62
CA ILE A 229 -1.03 -2.46 0.35
C ILE A 229 -1.64 -2.08 1.69
N GLU A 230 -1.98 -0.80 1.85
CA GLU A 230 -2.62 -0.30 3.06
C GLU A 230 -3.96 0.34 2.74
N TRP A 231 -4.97 0.04 3.57
CA TRP A 231 -6.31 0.60 3.49
C TRP A 231 -6.59 1.50 4.68
N PHE A 232 -6.67 2.81 4.43
CA PHE A 232 -7.19 3.78 5.41
C PHE A 232 -8.70 3.94 5.22
N GLY A 233 -9.48 3.07 5.85
CA GLY A 233 -10.94 3.07 5.74
C GLY A 233 -11.45 2.76 4.32
N GLY A 234 -12.69 3.16 4.03
CA GLY A 234 -13.33 2.95 2.72
C GLY A 234 -14.05 1.61 2.56
N THR A 235 -14.53 1.35 1.34
CA THR A 235 -15.45 0.23 1.01
C THR A 235 -15.14 -0.45 -0.33
N VAL A 236 -14.02 -0.09 -0.97
CA VAL A 236 -13.57 -0.72 -2.22
C VAL A 236 -13.41 -2.23 -2.03
N ASN A 237 -13.70 -3.03 -3.05
CA ASN A 237 -13.34 -4.45 -3.04
C ASN A 237 -12.08 -4.64 -3.87
N VAL A 238 -11.21 -5.54 -3.43
CA VAL A 238 -9.97 -5.90 -4.14
C VAL A 238 -9.95 -7.39 -4.41
N GLU A 239 -9.69 -7.78 -5.67
CA GLU A 239 -9.61 -9.19 -6.09
C GLU A 239 -8.23 -9.51 -6.68
N ASN A 240 -7.60 -10.63 -6.32
CA ASN A 240 -6.28 -11.01 -6.83
C ASN A 240 -5.19 -9.97 -6.49
N ALA A 241 -4.95 -9.77 -5.19
CA ALA A 241 -3.84 -8.94 -4.70
C ALA A 241 -2.64 -9.81 -4.33
N LEU A 242 -1.44 -9.43 -4.77
CA LEU A 242 -0.19 -10.08 -4.40
C LEU A 242 0.77 -9.05 -3.82
N VAL A 243 1.37 -9.37 -2.68
CA VAL A 243 2.47 -8.60 -2.09
C VAL A 243 3.67 -9.52 -1.92
N TRP A 244 4.85 -9.04 -2.31
CA TRP A 244 6.10 -9.77 -2.15
C TRP A 244 7.22 -8.88 -1.63
N ALA A 245 7.80 -9.27 -0.50
CA ALA A 245 8.99 -8.66 0.09
C ALA A 245 8.85 -7.17 0.41
N GLN A 246 7.70 -6.79 0.97
CA GLN A 246 7.52 -5.53 1.67
C GLN A 246 8.41 -5.46 2.92
N GLY A 247 8.69 -4.26 3.43
CA GLY A 247 9.56 -4.11 4.59
C GLY A 247 8.81 -4.06 5.92
N ASP A 248 7.56 -3.59 5.93
CA ASP A 248 6.67 -3.68 7.08
C ASP A 248 5.58 -4.74 6.80
N ASP A 249 4.33 -4.35 6.57
CA ASP A 249 3.21 -5.28 6.52
C ASP A 249 2.68 -5.61 5.14
N GLY A 250 2.38 -6.90 4.95
CA GLY A 250 1.91 -7.41 3.68
C GLY A 250 0.63 -6.73 3.22
N LEU A 251 -0.42 -6.88 4.02
CA LEU A 251 -1.69 -6.21 3.86
C LEU A 251 -2.03 -5.53 5.19
N ASP A 252 -2.08 -4.21 5.19
CA ASP A 252 -2.43 -3.43 6.38
C ASP A 252 -3.83 -2.78 6.24
N ILE A 253 -4.66 -2.94 7.27
CA ILE A 253 -6.02 -2.43 7.30
C ILE A 253 -6.21 -1.55 8.53
N ASP A 254 -6.51 -0.27 8.30
CA ASP A 254 -6.82 0.69 9.36
C ASP A 254 -8.18 1.39 9.10
N GLU A 255 -8.60 2.19 10.09
CA GLU A 255 -9.68 3.16 10.06
C GLU A 255 -11.01 2.57 9.62
N ALA A 256 -11.26 1.33 10.04
CA ALA A 256 -12.51 0.60 9.84
C ALA A 256 -12.88 0.37 8.37
N TYR A 257 -11.90 0.05 7.52
CA TYR A 257 -12.16 -0.45 6.18
C TYR A 257 -13.22 -1.56 6.19
N SER A 258 -14.15 -1.48 5.24
CA SER A 258 -15.36 -2.31 5.20
C SER A 258 -15.58 -2.99 3.85
N GLY A 259 -14.51 -3.11 3.06
CA GLY A 259 -14.52 -3.82 1.78
C GLY A 259 -14.21 -5.31 1.92
N THR A 260 -14.16 -5.99 0.77
CA THR A 260 -13.77 -7.39 0.66
C THR A 260 -12.48 -7.52 -0.14
N ILE A 261 -11.49 -8.21 0.44
CA ILE A 261 -10.26 -8.64 -0.22
C ILE A 261 -10.42 -10.12 -0.55
N SER A 262 -10.48 -10.46 -1.84
CA SER A 262 -10.68 -11.82 -2.32
C SER A 262 -9.45 -12.33 -3.06
N ASN A 263 -9.06 -13.57 -2.78
CA ASN A 263 -7.95 -14.24 -3.45
C ASN A 263 -6.64 -13.42 -3.34
N ALA A 264 -6.03 -13.36 -2.14
CA ALA A 264 -4.82 -12.59 -1.89
C ALA A 264 -3.61 -13.49 -1.57
N VAL A 265 -2.40 -13.02 -1.89
CA VAL A 265 -1.15 -13.70 -1.57
C VAL A 265 -0.17 -12.71 -0.96
N VAL A 266 0.43 -13.08 0.18
CA VAL A 266 1.55 -12.35 0.75
C VAL A 266 2.75 -13.28 0.84
N VAL A 267 3.90 -12.81 0.36
CA VAL A 267 5.17 -13.52 0.39
C VAL A 267 6.20 -12.68 1.13
N LEU A 268 6.62 -13.11 2.31
CA LEU A 268 7.57 -12.34 3.12
C LEU A 268 8.97 -12.35 2.50
N GLY A 269 9.60 -11.17 2.53
CA GLY A 269 11.00 -10.93 2.23
C GLY A 269 11.89 -11.14 3.46
N ASP A 270 13.17 -10.82 3.35
CA ASP A 270 14.15 -11.00 4.43
C ASP A 270 14.01 -10.00 5.59
N ILE A 271 13.39 -8.85 5.32
CA ILE A 271 13.18 -7.78 6.29
C ILE A 271 11.72 -7.49 6.63
N SER A 272 10.77 -8.23 6.03
CA SER A 272 9.34 -8.00 6.27
C SER A 272 8.97 -8.09 7.74
N ASP A 273 7.81 -7.56 8.10
CA ASP A 273 7.23 -7.76 9.43
C ASP A 273 6.07 -8.76 9.39
N HIS A 274 4.82 -8.33 9.28
CA HIS A 274 3.67 -9.23 9.35
C HIS A 274 3.12 -9.56 7.95
N GLY A 275 2.53 -10.75 7.85
CA GLY A 275 1.71 -11.12 6.69
C GLY A 275 0.47 -10.24 6.57
N LEU A 276 -0.12 -9.89 7.71
CA LEU A 276 -1.27 -8.99 7.84
C LEU A 276 -1.03 -8.09 9.06
N GLU A 277 -1.37 -6.81 8.95
CA GLU A 277 -1.60 -5.94 10.09
C GLU A 277 -3.05 -5.45 10.02
N ILE A 278 -3.74 -5.45 11.16
CA ILE A 278 -5.16 -5.13 11.20
C ILE A 278 -5.43 -4.24 12.41
N ASP A 279 -5.61 -2.96 12.13
CA ASP A 279 -6.07 -1.98 13.07
C ASP A 279 -7.59 -1.78 13.03
N GLY A 280 -8.10 -1.34 14.17
CA GLY A 280 -9.52 -1.06 14.33
C GLY A 280 -9.90 0.39 14.07
N PRO A 281 -11.11 0.78 14.46
CA PRO A 281 -11.57 2.16 14.30
C PRO A 281 -10.76 3.18 15.12
N ALA A 282 -10.15 4.19 14.48
CA ALA A 282 -9.59 5.35 15.20
C ALA A 282 -10.67 6.33 15.72
N GLY A 283 -11.89 6.26 15.17
CA GLY A 283 -13.08 7.01 15.56
C GLY A 283 -14.23 6.14 16.09
N SER A 284 -15.45 6.69 16.12
CA SER A 284 -16.65 5.95 16.56
C SER A 284 -17.34 5.16 15.44
N LEU A 285 -16.92 5.34 14.19
CA LEU A 285 -17.47 4.60 13.07
C LEU A 285 -16.93 3.16 13.12
N GLU A 286 -17.82 2.19 13.28
CA GLU A 286 -17.46 0.79 13.11
C GLU A 286 -17.49 0.38 11.63
N GLY A 287 -16.63 -0.57 11.29
CA GLY A 287 -16.48 -1.18 9.99
C GLY A 287 -16.15 -2.66 10.15
N SER A 288 -16.28 -3.42 9.08
CA SER A 288 -15.97 -4.85 9.09
C SER A 288 -15.52 -5.27 7.71
N PHE A 289 -14.22 -5.45 7.54
CA PHE A 289 -13.67 -6.00 6.31
C PHE A 289 -13.98 -7.50 6.19
N THR A 290 -13.77 -8.05 5.00
CA THR A 290 -13.68 -9.50 4.79
C THR A 290 -12.44 -9.84 3.96
N ILE A 291 -11.58 -10.72 4.48
CA ILE A 291 -10.55 -11.40 3.69
C ILE A 291 -11.05 -12.82 3.40
N ASP A 292 -11.13 -13.20 2.12
CA ASP A 292 -11.61 -14.51 1.67
C ASP A 292 -10.67 -15.13 0.62
N GLY A 293 -9.99 -16.21 0.98
CA GLY A 293 -9.02 -16.87 0.12
C GLY A 293 -7.66 -16.17 0.20
N LEU A 294 -6.92 -16.42 1.28
CA LEU A 294 -5.60 -15.84 1.51
C LEU A 294 -4.54 -16.92 1.52
N THR A 295 -3.41 -16.69 0.85
CA THR A 295 -2.21 -17.51 1.02
C THR A 295 -1.08 -16.68 1.61
N LEU A 296 -0.59 -17.07 2.78
CA LEU A 296 0.58 -16.47 3.44
C LEU A 296 1.80 -17.39 3.23
N ILE A 297 2.88 -16.82 2.72
CA ILE A 297 4.17 -17.52 2.55
C ILE A 297 5.20 -16.78 3.39
N GLY A 298 5.55 -17.37 4.52
CA GLY A 298 6.56 -16.83 5.43
C GLY A 298 7.98 -17.01 4.90
N ASN A 299 8.93 -16.43 5.62
CA ASN A 299 10.36 -16.59 5.38
C ASN A 299 11.07 -16.82 6.72
N THR A 300 11.77 -17.95 6.82
CA THR A 300 12.44 -18.38 8.06
C THR A 300 13.66 -17.55 8.45
N ASN A 301 14.11 -16.63 7.59
CA ASN A 301 15.20 -15.69 7.90
C ASN A 301 14.70 -14.32 8.37
N THR A 302 13.40 -14.05 8.28
CA THR A 302 12.78 -12.78 8.65
C THR A 302 12.76 -12.66 10.17
N GLU A 303 13.41 -11.62 10.71
CA GLU A 303 13.60 -11.49 12.17
C GLU A 303 12.27 -11.37 12.91
N ASN A 304 11.37 -10.53 12.42
CA ASN A 304 10.05 -10.29 13.04
C ASN A 304 8.90 -11.04 12.34
N GLY A 305 9.19 -11.77 11.25
CA GLY A 305 8.19 -12.40 10.39
C GLY A 305 7.04 -13.13 11.09
N GLU A 306 5.82 -12.58 11.02
CA GLU A 306 4.62 -13.09 11.69
C GLU A 306 3.44 -13.29 10.73
N TYR A 307 2.45 -14.10 11.12
CA TYR A 307 1.32 -14.40 10.23
C TYR A 307 0.37 -13.20 10.15
N ALA A 308 0.02 -12.64 11.31
CA ALA A 308 -0.87 -11.50 11.43
C ALA A 308 -0.78 -10.85 12.81
N ASP A 309 -0.69 -9.53 12.85
CA ASP A 309 -0.95 -8.72 14.04
C ASP A 309 -2.35 -8.10 13.95
N LEU A 310 -3.10 -8.12 15.05
CA LEU A 310 -4.41 -7.51 15.16
C LEU A 310 -4.46 -6.61 16.38
N ARG A 311 -4.59 -5.30 16.16
CA ARG A 311 -4.54 -4.30 17.22
C ARG A 311 -5.78 -3.41 17.22
N ASP A 312 -5.77 -2.39 18.07
CA ASP A 312 -6.71 -1.26 18.06
C ASP A 312 -8.21 -1.59 17.94
N ARG A 313 -8.60 -2.73 18.52
CA ARG A 313 -9.97 -3.25 18.44
C ARG A 313 -10.34 -3.58 16.99
N ALA A 314 -9.49 -4.32 16.29
CA ALA A 314 -9.74 -4.86 14.96
C ALA A 314 -11.15 -5.48 14.82
N MET A 315 -11.73 -5.33 13.63
CA MET A 315 -13.07 -5.80 13.29
C MET A 315 -13.10 -6.34 11.87
N GLY A 316 -13.58 -7.56 11.67
CA GLY A 316 -13.64 -8.16 10.34
C GLY A 316 -13.81 -9.66 10.34
N THR A 317 -13.61 -10.27 9.18
CA THR A 317 -13.60 -11.72 9.02
C THR A 317 -12.42 -12.14 8.16
N ILE A 318 -11.57 -13.03 8.67
CA ILE A 318 -10.46 -13.63 7.93
C ILE A 318 -10.77 -15.11 7.72
N LYS A 319 -10.97 -15.50 6.45
CA LYS A 319 -11.39 -16.86 6.13
C LYS A 319 -10.75 -17.47 4.88
N ASN A 320 -10.77 -18.80 4.86
CA ASN A 320 -10.18 -19.62 3.79
C ASN A 320 -8.70 -19.26 3.60
N VAL A 321 -7.92 -19.45 4.67
CA VAL A 321 -6.50 -19.11 4.71
C VAL A 321 -5.65 -20.36 4.53
N PHE A 322 -4.58 -20.26 3.77
CA PHE A 322 -3.47 -21.21 3.79
C PHE A 322 -2.19 -20.49 4.15
N ALA A 323 -1.41 -21.03 5.09
CA ALA A 323 -0.14 -20.45 5.47
C ALA A 323 0.97 -21.50 5.50
N ARG A 324 2.17 -21.15 5.02
CA ARG A 324 3.36 -22.03 5.00
C ARG A 324 4.65 -21.23 5.12
N GLY A 325 5.75 -21.88 5.45
CA GLY A 325 7.10 -21.28 5.38
C GLY A 325 7.48 -20.33 6.51
N PHE A 326 6.66 -20.24 7.56
CA PHE A 326 6.93 -19.41 8.74
C PHE A 326 7.91 -20.08 9.71
N LYS A 327 8.42 -19.32 10.68
CA LYS A 327 9.26 -19.80 11.78
C LYS A 327 8.38 -20.29 12.94
N ALA A 328 8.97 -21.02 13.89
CA ALA A 328 8.23 -21.69 14.96
C ALA A 328 7.62 -20.72 15.97
N ASP A 329 8.16 -19.52 16.07
CA ASP A 329 7.75 -18.41 16.94
C ASP A 329 6.88 -17.37 16.24
N SER A 330 6.58 -17.52 14.95
CA SER A 330 5.56 -16.70 14.27
C SER A 330 4.17 -17.03 14.83
N ASP A 331 3.36 -16.01 15.06
CA ASP A 331 1.98 -16.16 15.54
C ASP A 331 0.97 -15.32 14.71
N VAL A 332 -0.30 -15.61 14.98
CA VAL A 332 -1.44 -14.74 14.73
C VAL A 332 -1.81 -14.18 16.10
N GLU A 333 -1.62 -12.89 16.30
CA GLU A 333 -1.76 -12.28 17.61
C GLU A 333 -3.00 -11.40 17.76
N LEU A 334 -3.60 -11.48 18.95
CA LEU A 334 -4.54 -10.49 19.44
C LEU A 334 -3.78 -9.65 20.46
N ASP A 335 -3.46 -8.43 20.10
CA ASP A 335 -2.37 -7.67 20.71
C ASP A 335 -2.69 -7.13 22.12
N ASN A 336 -3.98 -6.91 22.41
CA ASN A 336 -4.44 -6.44 23.72
C ASN A 336 -5.90 -6.81 24.05
N ASN A 337 -6.36 -6.45 25.25
CA ASN A 337 -7.75 -6.72 25.66
C ASN A 337 -8.81 -6.01 24.79
N GLY A 338 -8.44 -4.92 24.11
CA GLY A 338 -9.32 -4.21 23.19
C GLY A 338 -9.77 -5.09 22.04
N VAL A 339 -8.80 -5.71 21.35
CA VAL A 339 -9.07 -6.66 20.25
C VAL A 339 -9.59 -8.00 20.77
N ALA A 340 -9.10 -8.49 21.92
CA ALA A 340 -9.62 -9.71 22.55
C ALA A 340 -11.12 -9.60 22.88
N GLN A 341 -11.57 -8.42 23.34
CA GLN A 341 -13.00 -8.19 23.58
C GLN A 341 -13.80 -8.22 22.28
N ASN A 342 -13.28 -7.65 21.19
CA ASN A 342 -13.93 -7.74 19.89
C ASN A 342 -14.00 -9.18 19.37
N PHE A 343 -13.00 -10.01 19.65
CA PHE A 343 -13.04 -11.44 19.34
C PHE A 343 -14.17 -12.13 20.13
N ILE A 344 -14.26 -11.88 21.44
CA ILE A 344 -15.34 -12.41 22.31
C ILE A 344 -16.73 -11.97 21.80
N ASP A 345 -16.85 -10.72 21.35
CA ASP A 345 -18.10 -10.15 20.84
C ASP A 345 -18.44 -10.63 19.42
N GLY A 346 -17.56 -11.40 18.77
CA GLY A 346 -17.73 -11.90 17.40
C GLY A 346 -17.58 -10.81 16.34
N LYS A 347 -16.88 -9.71 16.66
CA LYS A 347 -16.59 -8.59 15.75
C LYS A 347 -15.37 -8.84 14.88
N ILE A 348 -14.41 -9.61 15.35
CA ILE A 348 -13.32 -10.18 14.55
C ILE A 348 -13.46 -11.71 14.57
N THR A 349 -13.47 -12.34 13.40
CA THR A 349 -13.68 -13.79 13.30
C THR A 349 -12.71 -14.48 12.35
N PHE A 350 -12.36 -15.72 12.69
CA PHE A 350 -11.44 -16.56 11.93
C PHE A 350 -12.15 -17.83 11.47
N GLN A 351 -11.97 -18.24 10.21
CA GLN A 351 -12.64 -19.42 9.66
C GLN A 351 -11.76 -20.16 8.65
N SER A 352 -11.72 -21.49 8.70
CA SER A 352 -11.04 -22.32 7.69
C SER A 352 -9.56 -21.95 7.47
N TRP A 353 -8.77 -21.94 8.53
CA TRP A 353 -7.32 -21.79 8.46
C TRP A 353 -6.65 -23.15 8.26
N VAL A 354 -5.79 -23.24 7.25
CA VAL A 354 -4.94 -24.40 6.99
C VAL A 354 -3.49 -23.95 7.10
N VAL A 355 -2.70 -24.63 7.92
CA VAL A 355 -1.29 -24.25 8.14
C VAL A 355 -0.38 -25.43 7.89
N GLU A 356 0.63 -25.22 7.06
CA GLU A 356 1.79 -26.10 6.99
C GLU A 356 2.68 -25.79 8.19
N LEU A 357 2.68 -26.69 9.18
CA LEU A 357 3.29 -26.44 10.47
C LEU A 357 4.81 -26.22 10.34
N PRO A 358 5.34 -25.16 10.96
CA PRO A 358 6.78 -24.98 11.07
C PRO A 358 7.42 -26.09 11.92
N GLU A 359 8.70 -26.34 11.68
CA GLU A 359 9.46 -27.32 12.47
C GLU A 359 9.44 -26.94 13.95
N GLY A 360 9.01 -27.86 14.81
CA GLY A 360 8.94 -27.64 16.26
C GLY A 360 7.56 -27.27 16.80
N VAL A 361 6.60 -26.92 15.92
CA VAL A 361 5.19 -26.68 16.31
C VAL A 361 4.40 -27.97 16.17
N ASN A 362 3.65 -28.34 17.22
CA ASN A 362 2.99 -29.66 17.30
C ASN A 362 1.53 -29.59 16.87
N THR A 363 0.86 -28.48 17.17
CA THR A 363 -0.56 -28.29 16.83
C THR A 363 -0.80 -26.89 16.31
N VAL A 364 -1.58 -26.78 15.23
CA VAL A 364 -1.83 -25.52 14.52
C VAL A 364 -2.38 -24.41 15.41
N ASN A 365 -3.16 -24.76 16.43
CA ASN A 365 -3.77 -23.77 17.31
C ASN A 365 -2.75 -23.06 18.21
N GLU A 366 -1.51 -23.60 18.35
CA GLU A 366 -0.39 -22.98 19.10
C GLU A 366 0.05 -21.64 18.49
N ILE A 367 -0.21 -21.39 17.21
CA ILE A 367 0.15 -20.11 16.57
C ILE A 367 -0.82 -18.98 16.90
N PHE A 368 -2.00 -19.27 17.46
CA PHE A 368 -3.00 -18.24 17.77
C PHE A 368 -2.81 -17.78 19.21
N VAL A 369 -2.27 -16.58 19.39
CA VAL A 369 -1.80 -16.07 20.68
C VAL A 369 -2.61 -14.84 21.11
N GLU A 370 -3.00 -14.79 22.38
CA GLU A 370 -3.55 -13.59 23.00
C GLU A 370 -2.42 -12.95 23.81
N LYS A 371 -2.09 -11.70 23.47
CA LYS A 371 -1.24 -10.85 24.28
C LYS A 371 -2.11 -9.99 25.22
N THR A 372 -1.46 -9.36 26.18
CA THR A 372 -2.11 -8.47 27.14
C THR A 372 -1.30 -7.19 27.22
N GLY A 373 -1.97 -6.05 27.16
CA GLY A 373 -1.31 -4.76 27.35
C GLY A 373 -0.74 -4.59 28.77
N ASP A 374 0.01 -3.51 28.97
CA ASP A 374 0.61 -3.18 30.26
C ASP A 374 -0.43 -3.08 31.40
N GLY A 375 -0.31 -3.98 32.38
CA GLY A 375 -1.21 -4.04 33.54
C GLY A 375 -2.55 -4.73 33.29
N GLU A 376 -2.72 -5.34 32.12
CA GLU A 376 -3.89 -6.14 31.78
C GLU A 376 -3.72 -7.61 32.20
N SER A 377 -4.85 -8.32 32.23
CA SER A 377 -4.89 -9.77 32.38
C SER A 377 -5.74 -10.37 31.26
N THR A 378 -5.37 -11.54 30.78
CA THR A 378 -6.09 -12.35 29.78
C THR A 378 -7.57 -12.43 30.10
N ILE A 379 -8.42 -12.19 29.11
CA ILE A 379 -9.88 -12.16 29.26
C ILE A 379 -10.60 -13.27 28.51
N ILE A 380 -9.94 -13.93 27.55
CA ILE A 380 -10.57 -14.98 26.75
C ILE A 380 -10.57 -16.30 27.56
N THR A 381 -11.74 -16.93 27.68
CA THR A 381 -11.87 -18.24 28.35
C THR A 381 -12.93 -19.11 27.66
N PRO A 382 -12.58 -20.32 27.15
CA PRO A 382 -11.21 -20.88 27.05
C PRO A 382 -10.30 -19.99 26.20
N SER A 383 -8.98 -20.11 26.33
CA SER A 383 -8.00 -19.20 25.70
C SER A 383 -8.14 -19.12 24.18
N PHE A 384 -7.64 -18.05 23.56
CA PHE A 384 -7.66 -17.90 22.09
C PHE A 384 -7.04 -19.12 21.38
N THR A 385 -5.86 -19.56 21.86
CA THR A 385 -5.18 -20.79 21.46
C THR A 385 -6.08 -22.02 21.55
N GLU A 386 -6.84 -22.21 22.64
CA GLU A 386 -7.73 -23.37 22.77
C GLU A 386 -8.93 -23.29 21.81
N GLN A 387 -9.51 -22.10 21.64
CA GLN A 387 -10.62 -21.90 20.72
C GLN A 387 -10.19 -22.10 19.26
N ALA A 388 -8.94 -21.79 18.93
CA ALA A 388 -8.41 -21.88 17.57
C ALA A 388 -8.45 -23.28 16.96
N ALA A 389 -8.51 -24.32 17.79
CA ALA A 389 -8.77 -25.68 17.34
C ALA A 389 -10.13 -25.84 16.59
N GLY A 390 -11.05 -24.89 16.75
CA GLY A 390 -12.35 -24.87 16.08
C GLY A 390 -12.34 -24.35 14.64
N TRP A 391 -11.35 -23.54 14.25
CA TRP A 391 -11.26 -22.95 12.90
C TRP A 391 -9.96 -23.26 12.16
N SER A 392 -8.97 -23.87 12.82
CA SER A 392 -7.65 -24.14 12.23
C SER A 392 -7.33 -25.63 12.14
N THR A 393 -6.62 -26.01 11.09
CA THR A 393 -6.14 -27.39 10.84
C THR A 393 -4.74 -27.39 10.24
N SER A 394 -3.96 -28.44 10.46
CA SER A 394 -2.70 -28.64 9.72
C SER A 394 -2.98 -29.16 8.31
N GLY A 395 -2.27 -28.65 7.30
CA GLY A 395 -2.38 -29.15 5.93
C GLY A 395 -1.36 -28.49 4.99
N THR A 396 -1.35 -28.91 3.73
CA THR A 396 -0.35 -28.45 2.73
C THR A 396 -1.01 -27.76 1.54
N SER A 397 -2.28 -27.37 1.65
CA SER A 397 -3.03 -26.75 0.56
C SER A 397 -4.26 -26.03 1.08
N GLY A 398 -4.63 -24.93 0.40
CA GLY A 398 -5.81 -24.12 0.68
C GLY A 398 -5.57 -22.70 0.17
N GLY A 399 -6.28 -21.73 0.72
CA GLY A 399 -6.00 -20.31 0.48
C GLY A 399 -6.36 -19.84 -0.92
N ALA A 400 -5.55 -18.92 -1.43
CA ALA A 400 -5.71 -18.31 -2.74
C ALA A 400 -5.44 -19.30 -3.90
N ASN A 401 -6.18 -19.12 -4.99
CA ASN A 401 -5.90 -19.74 -6.28
C ASN A 401 -4.67 -19.09 -6.94
N LEU A 402 -3.52 -19.71 -6.76
CA LEU A 402 -2.23 -19.21 -7.26
C LEU A 402 -2.15 -19.08 -8.79
N SER A 403 -3.02 -19.76 -9.56
CA SER A 403 -3.00 -19.65 -11.03
C SER A 403 -3.36 -18.25 -11.53
N ASN A 404 -4.13 -17.49 -10.75
CA ASN A 404 -4.54 -16.12 -11.08
C ASN A 404 -3.35 -15.14 -11.06
N PHE A 405 -2.22 -15.53 -10.45
CA PHE A 405 -1.02 -14.71 -10.32
C PHE A 405 0.08 -15.09 -11.31
N SER A 406 -0.19 -15.95 -12.29
CA SER A 406 0.83 -16.40 -13.26
C SER A 406 1.44 -15.29 -14.13
N TRP A 407 0.85 -14.10 -14.16
CA TRP A 407 1.33 -12.92 -14.89
C TRP A 407 2.36 -12.09 -14.12
N THR A 408 2.49 -12.30 -12.81
CA THR A 408 3.22 -11.40 -11.91
C THR A 408 4.73 -11.56 -12.01
N TYR A 409 5.47 -10.52 -11.62
CA TYR A 409 6.91 -10.58 -11.48
C TYR A 409 7.33 -11.65 -10.45
N ALA A 410 6.64 -11.71 -9.31
CA ALA A 410 6.81 -12.71 -8.27
C ALA A 410 6.71 -14.14 -8.81
N ALA A 411 5.67 -14.43 -9.63
CA ALA A 411 5.53 -15.74 -10.27
C ALA A 411 6.69 -16.04 -11.23
N SER A 412 7.15 -15.04 -12.00
CA SER A 412 8.29 -15.19 -12.92
C SER A 412 9.61 -15.49 -12.20
N LYS A 413 9.73 -15.09 -10.92
CA LYS A 413 10.87 -15.38 -10.05
C LYS A 413 10.70 -16.63 -9.20
N GLY A 414 9.55 -17.29 -9.29
CA GLY A 414 9.24 -18.50 -8.55
C GLY A 414 8.90 -18.26 -7.07
N ALA A 415 8.59 -17.03 -6.66
CA ALA A 415 8.28 -16.66 -5.28
C ALA A 415 7.02 -17.36 -4.73
N LEU A 416 6.16 -17.87 -5.61
CA LEU A 416 4.91 -18.56 -5.23
C LEU A 416 5.07 -20.07 -4.99
N ASN A 417 6.26 -20.65 -5.25
CA ASN A 417 6.49 -22.11 -5.22
C ASN A 417 6.96 -22.63 -3.88
#